data_AF-A0AAD2CFV8-F1
#
_entry.id   AF-A0AAD2CFV8-F1
#
_cell.length_a   1.000
_cell.length_b   1.000
_cell.length_c   1.000
_cell.angle_alpha   90.00
_cell.angle_beta   90.00
_cell.angle_gamma   90.00
#
_symmetry.space_group_name_H-M   'P 1'
#
loop_
_entity.id
_entity.type
_entity.pdbx_description
1 polymer ?
#
loop_
_entity_poly.entity_id
_entity_poly.type
_entity_poly.pdbx_seq_one_letter_code
_entity_poly.pdbx_strand_id
1 'polypeptide(L)'
;MDITCLLAAILFFVANLLQIIYYGLERTREDLAFTASALDPEAIESEWNWRIDHKPQFLAAGILNGLAWFFFAFPMMQLAWVLSQRGSKSLWLHVAIALLVLAGSLTEWISRFMYIGSSMATELLVTQFDLDNWAYPDDGVGWRTLEVIHTVTTGLVAFVDAFEWIALFFILMFVHISVRRWRVYDISTFGACWNVLGLFISLLSLCDFVAEILRVSDGSMVYADIAFWYSGANRLVLMPVWLLMLGCQLPAAAAKSMETAQHRAVGGPLVENRGTLAPTSQLT
;
A
#
# COMPACT_ATOMS: atom_id res chain seq x y z
N MET A 1 -9.53 -19.18 -8.85
CA MET A 1 -8.95 -18.06 -8.08
C MET A 1 -8.19 -17.18 -9.04
N ASP A 2 -8.29 -15.87 -8.89
CA ASP A 2 -7.56 -14.91 -9.71
C ASP A 2 -6.05 -14.91 -9.36
N ILE A 3 -5.20 -15.11 -10.37
CA ILE A 3 -3.74 -15.23 -10.19
C ILE A 3 -3.13 -13.88 -9.79
N THR A 4 -3.67 -12.76 -10.26
CA THR A 4 -3.13 -11.43 -9.95
C THR A 4 -3.38 -11.07 -8.48
N CYS A 5 -4.54 -11.44 -7.93
CA CYS A 5 -4.81 -11.35 -6.50
C CYS A 5 -3.82 -12.18 -5.67
N LEU A 6 -3.53 -13.42 -6.09
CA LEU A 6 -2.59 -14.30 -5.39
C LEU A 6 -1.18 -13.71 -5.35
N LEU A 7 -0.70 -13.27 -6.52
CA LEU A 7 0.63 -12.68 -6.65
C LEU A 7 0.76 -11.40 -5.80
N ALA A 8 -0.21 -10.49 -5.90
CA ALA A 8 -0.22 -9.27 -5.09
C ALA A 8 -0.23 -9.61 -3.58
N ALA A 9 -1.02 -10.59 -3.14
CA ALA A 9 -1.06 -10.99 -1.73
C ALA A 9 0.28 -11.55 -1.22
N ILE A 10 0.92 -12.43 -2.00
CA ILE A 10 2.23 -12.99 -1.66
C ILE A 10 3.29 -11.89 -1.63
N LEU A 11 3.31 -11.00 -2.62
CA LEU A 11 4.28 -9.92 -2.70
C LEU A 11 4.12 -8.92 -1.55
N PHE A 12 2.90 -8.50 -1.22
CA PHE A 12 2.66 -7.66 -0.04
C PHE A 12 3.12 -8.36 1.24
N PHE A 13 2.78 -9.63 1.41
CA PHE A 13 3.20 -10.39 2.59
C PHE A 13 4.73 -10.44 2.73
N VAL A 14 5.44 -10.87 1.69
CA VAL A 14 6.90 -11.05 1.74
C VAL A 14 7.61 -9.71 1.87
N ALA A 15 7.19 -8.68 1.12
CA ALA A 15 7.79 -7.35 1.20
C ALA A 15 7.69 -6.79 2.63
N ASN A 16 6.51 -6.88 3.24
CA ASN A 16 6.29 -6.34 4.58
C ASN A 16 6.95 -7.19 5.68
N LEU A 17 7.05 -8.51 5.48
CA LEU A 17 7.81 -9.36 6.38
C LEU A 17 9.29 -8.99 6.39
N LEU A 18 9.90 -8.78 5.22
CA LEU A 18 11.29 -8.32 5.12
C LEU A 18 11.48 -6.94 5.77
N GLN A 19 10.54 -6.02 5.56
CA GLN A 19 10.57 -4.71 6.19
C GLN A 19 10.50 -4.79 7.72
N ILE A 20 9.62 -5.64 8.26
CA ILE A 20 9.50 -5.88 9.70
C ILE A 20 10.79 -6.49 10.26
N ILE A 21 11.41 -7.44 9.55
CA ILE A 21 12.70 -8.01 9.95
C ILE A 21 13.78 -6.92 10.00
N TYR A 22 13.87 -6.08 8.97
CA TYR A 22 14.81 -4.97 8.92
C TYR A 22 14.64 -4.02 10.11
N TYR A 23 13.42 -3.54 10.37
CA TYR A 23 13.15 -2.68 11.52
C TYR A 23 13.35 -3.38 12.88
N GLY A 24 13.11 -4.70 12.93
CA GLY A 24 13.41 -5.52 14.09
C GLY A 24 14.91 -5.53 14.40
N LEU A 25 15.76 -5.73 13.38
CA LEU A 25 17.21 -5.65 13.50
C LEU A 25 17.66 -4.25 13.93
N GLU A 26 17.10 -3.21 13.31
CA GLU A 26 17.40 -1.82 13.66
C GLU A 26 17.09 -1.51 15.13
N ARG A 27 15.95 -1.99 15.65
CA ARG A 27 15.53 -1.79 17.04
C ARG A 27 16.43 -2.49 18.07
N THR A 28 17.13 -3.54 17.67
CA THR A 28 18.04 -4.29 18.58
C THR A 28 19.42 -3.65 18.74
N ARG A 29 19.71 -2.54 18.05
CA ARG A 29 21.01 -1.87 18.12
C ARG A 29 21.16 -1.13 19.45
N GLU A 30 22.27 -1.36 20.13
CA GLU A 30 22.59 -0.72 21.43
C GLU A 30 22.85 0.79 21.28
N ASP A 31 23.22 1.25 20.09
CA ASP A 31 23.61 2.64 19.78
C ASP A 31 22.45 3.56 19.33
N LEU A 32 21.19 3.19 19.59
CA LEU A 32 20.00 4.00 19.25
C LEU A 32 19.95 5.39 19.91
N ALA A 33 20.92 5.72 20.78
CA ALA A 33 21.12 7.05 21.34
C ALA A 33 21.68 8.08 20.33
N PHE A 34 21.69 7.77 19.03
CA PHE A 34 21.89 8.77 17.98
C PHE A 34 20.77 9.81 18.04
N THR A 35 21.02 10.89 18.76
CA THR A 35 20.26 12.12 18.60
C THR A 35 20.74 12.76 17.31
N ALA A 36 19.97 12.60 16.24
CA ALA A 36 20.26 13.16 14.92
C ALA A 36 20.60 14.67 14.93
N SER A 37 20.26 15.37 16.01
CA SER A 37 20.65 16.76 16.28
C SER A 37 22.16 17.00 16.47
N ALA A 38 22.96 15.98 16.83
CA ALA A 38 24.37 16.17 17.12
C ALA A 38 25.28 16.16 15.88
N LEU A 39 24.83 15.57 14.75
CA LEU A 39 25.58 15.44 13.48
C LEU A 39 27.07 15.07 13.70
N ASP A 40 27.30 14.11 14.61
CA ASP A 40 28.63 13.64 14.96
C ASP A 40 29.19 12.72 13.87
N PRO A 41 30.34 13.03 13.23
CA PRO A 41 30.84 12.27 12.09
C PRO A 41 31.12 10.79 12.39
N GLU A 42 31.70 10.46 13.55
CA GLU A 42 32.02 9.06 13.92
C GLU A 42 30.74 8.23 14.09
N ALA A 43 29.73 8.80 14.75
CA ALA A 43 28.43 8.16 14.89
C ALA A 43 27.73 7.98 13.52
N ILE A 44 27.82 8.99 12.64
CA ILE A 44 27.28 8.93 11.29
C ILE A 44 27.98 7.82 10.48
N GLU A 45 29.31 7.74 10.51
CA GLU A 45 30.07 6.70 9.83
C GLU A 45 29.65 5.30 10.27
N SER A 46 29.57 5.06 11.59
CA SER A 46 29.08 3.80 12.16
C SER A 46 27.68 3.45 11.66
N GLU A 47 26.80 4.45 11.60
CA GLU A 47 25.44 4.31 11.08
C GLU A 47 25.42 3.94 9.59
N TRP A 48 26.25 4.59 8.77
CA TRP A 48 26.36 4.29 7.34
C TRP A 48 26.91 2.90 7.07
N ASN A 49 27.90 2.45 7.85
CA ASN A 49 28.41 1.08 7.75
C ASN A 49 27.30 0.06 8.00
N TRP A 50 26.49 0.26 9.05
CA TRP A 50 25.34 -0.61 9.31
C TRP A 50 24.31 -0.59 8.17
N ARG A 51 23.98 0.61 7.64
CA ARG A 51 23.04 0.77 6.53
C ARG A 51 23.53 0.03 5.27
N ILE A 52 24.83 0.12 4.95
CA ILE A 52 25.43 -0.58 3.80
C ILE A 52 25.32 -2.10 3.96
N ASP A 53 25.61 -2.63 5.16
CA ASP A 53 25.55 -4.06 5.44
C ASP A 53 24.13 -4.64 5.29
N HIS A 54 23.11 -3.87 5.66
CA HIS A 54 21.69 -4.30 5.63
C HIS A 54 20.92 -3.84 4.39
N LYS A 55 21.55 -3.01 3.54
CA LYS A 55 20.97 -2.46 2.31
C LYS A 55 20.30 -3.52 1.43
N PRO A 56 20.86 -4.72 1.16
CA PRO A 56 20.20 -5.69 0.29
C PRO A 56 18.80 -6.11 0.77
N GLN A 57 18.60 -6.22 2.09
CA GLN A 57 17.30 -6.56 2.67
C GLN A 57 16.29 -5.44 2.46
N PHE A 58 16.70 -4.20 2.74
CA PHE A 58 15.88 -3.01 2.56
C PHE A 58 15.48 -2.82 1.09
N LEU A 59 16.44 -2.92 0.15
CA LEU A 59 16.17 -2.77 -1.28
C LEU A 59 15.25 -3.89 -1.79
N ALA A 60 15.45 -5.14 -1.33
CA ALA A 60 14.57 -6.25 -1.69
C ALA A 60 13.13 -6.02 -1.23
N ALA A 61 12.94 -5.55 0.02
CA ALA A 61 11.62 -5.19 0.54
C ALA A 61 10.95 -4.10 -0.32
N GLY A 62 11.69 -3.03 -0.65
CA GLY A 62 11.19 -1.94 -1.50
C GLY A 62 10.81 -2.39 -2.91
N ILE A 63 11.63 -3.21 -3.58
CA ILE A 63 11.33 -3.74 -4.92
C ILE A 63 10.09 -4.63 -4.89
N LEU A 64 9.99 -5.53 -3.91
CA LEU A 64 8.84 -6.42 -3.77
C LEU A 64 7.56 -5.64 -3.45
N ASN A 65 7.63 -4.57 -2.65
CA ASN A 65 6.48 -3.70 -2.37
C ASN A 65 6.02 -2.96 -3.62
N GLY A 66 6.95 -2.40 -4.40
CA GLY A 66 6.64 -1.79 -5.69
C GLY A 66 5.97 -2.78 -6.66
N LEU A 67 6.47 -4.02 -6.71
CA LEU A 67 5.84 -5.08 -7.52
C LEU A 67 4.45 -5.45 -6.99
N ALA A 68 4.26 -5.50 -5.67
CA ALA A 68 2.97 -5.80 -5.05
C ALA A 68 1.91 -4.79 -5.50
N TRP A 69 2.24 -3.50 -5.46
CA TRP A 69 1.37 -2.42 -5.95
C TRP A 69 1.08 -2.52 -7.46
N PHE A 70 2.11 -2.79 -8.27
CA PHE A 70 1.93 -3.01 -9.69
C PHE A 70 0.94 -4.16 -9.98
N PHE A 71 1.10 -5.32 -9.31
CA PHE A 71 0.19 -6.45 -9.46
C PHE A 71 -1.19 -6.20 -8.84
N PHE A 72 -1.28 -5.37 -7.80
CA PHE A 72 -2.54 -4.94 -7.18
C PHE A 72 -3.41 -4.11 -8.11
N ALA A 73 -2.83 -3.34 -9.03
CA ALA A 73 -3.60 -2.56 -9.99
C ALA A 73 -4.53 -3.42 -10.87
N PHE A 74 -4.10 -4.61 -11.30
CA PHE A 74 -4.87 -5.49 -12.18
C PHE A 74 -6.21 -5.95 -11.57
N PRO A 75 -6.25 -6.61 -10.40
CA PRO A 75 -7.50 -7.07 -9.83
C PRO A 75 -8.41 -5.89 -9.42
N MET A 76 -7.84 -4.74 -9.07
CA MET A 76 -8.63 -3.54 -8.76
C MET A 76 -9.29 -2.94 -9.99
N MET A 77 -8.59 -2.89 -11.13
CA MET A 77 -9.19 -2.48 -12.41
C MET A 77 -10.28 -3.46 -12.85
N GLN A 78 -10.04 -4.77 -12.72
CA GLN A 78 -11.04 -5.80 -13.03
C GLN A 78 -12.26 -5.70 -12.11
N LEU A 79 -12.05 -5.47 -10.82
CA LEU A 79 -13.12 -5.26 -9.85
C LEU A 79 -13.94 -4.00 -10.20
N ALA A 80 -13.27 -2.88 -10.50
CA ALA A 80 -13.93 -1.65 -10.91
C ALA A 80 -14.77 -1.85 -12.19
N TRP A 81 -14.22 -2.57 -13.18
CA TRP A 81 -14.93 -2.92 -14.40
C TRP A 81 -16.18 -3.76 -14.13
N VAL A 82 -16.07 -4.82 -13.32
CA VAL A 82 -17.19 -5.68 -12.94
C VAL A 82 -18.27 -4.89 -12.20
N LEU A 83 -17.87 -4.11 -11.19
CA LEU A 83 -18.79 -3.31 -10.36
C LEU A 83 -19.48 -2.19 -11.16
N SER A 84 -18.84 -1.66 -12.20
CA SER A 84 -19.44 -0.68 -13.12
C SER A 84 -20.51 -1.27 -14.04
N GLN A 85 -20.73 -2.60 -13.99
CA GLN A 85 -21.53 -3.33 -14.96
C GLN A 85 -21.09 -3.00 -16.39
N ARG A 86 -19.77 -3.07 -16.64
CA ARG A 86 -19.14 -2.74 -17.93
C ARG A 86 -19.40 -1.29 -18.37
N GLY A 87 -19.28 -0.35 -17.44
CA GLY A 87 -19.42 1.09 -17.68
C GLY A 87 -20.86 1.62 -17.70
N SER A 88 -21.86 0.80 -17.35
CA SER A 88 -23.27 1.22 -17.40
C SER A 88 -23.77 1.91 -16.13
N LYS A 89 -23.10 1.76 -14.98
CA LYS A 89 -23.55 2.33 -13.70
C LYS A 89 -22.43 2.96 -12.89
N SER A 90 -22.71 4.12 -12.29
CA SER A 90 -21.83 4.83 -11.35
C SER A 90 -20.40 5.04 -11.85
N LEU A 91 -20.24 5.34 -13.16
CA LEU A 91 -18.95 5.39 -13.85
C LEU A 91 -17.88 6.21 -13.12
N TRP A 92 -18.26 7.35 -12.52
CA TRP A 92 -17.31 8.21 -11.80
C TRP A 92 -16.60 7.50 -10.64
N LEU A 93 -17.30 6.63 -9.89
CA LEU A 93 -16.70 5.88 -8.77
C LEU A 93 -15.65 4.91 -9.30
N HIS A 94 -15.97 4.18 -10.37
CA HIS A 94 -15.10 3.15 -10.93
C HIS A 94 -13.90 3.74 -11.66
N VAL A 95 -14.10 4.86 -12.36
CA VAL A 95 -13.01 5.64 -12.94
C VAL A 95 -12.09 6.18 -11.85
N ALA A 96 -12.65 6.69 -10.74
CA ALA A 96 -11.84 7.14 -9.61
C ALA A 96 -11.02 6.00 -8.98
N ILE A 97 -11.60 4.81 -8.79
CA ILE A 97 -10.85 3.62 -8.33
C ILE A 97 -9.69 3.30 -9.28
N ALA A 98 -9.96 3.25 -10.59
CA ALA A 98 -8.95 2.93 -11.60
C ALA A 98 -7.82 3.98 -11.65
N LEU A 99 -8.16 5.27 -11.62
CA LEU A 99 -7.16 6.34 -11.62
C LEU A 99 -6.32 6.34 -10.35
N LEU A 100 -6.94 6.18 -9.17
CA LEU A 100 -6.22 6.14 -7.90
C LEU A 100 -5.28 4.92 -7.82
N VAL A 101 -5.72 3.74 -8.25
CA VAL A 101 -4.85 2.56 -8.19
C VAL A 101 -3.70 2.66 -9.18
N LEU A 102 -3.93 3.18 -10.39
CA LEU A 102 -2.86 3.39 -11.37
C LEU A 102 -1.87 4.46 -10.91
N ALA A 103 -2.36 5.60 -10.42
CA ALA A 103 -1.52 6.68 -9.91
C ALA A 103 -0.73 6.22 -8.68
N GLY A 104 -1.39 5.61 -7.70
CA GLY A 104 -0.73 5.09 -6.49
C GLY A 104 0.34 4.05 -6.82
N SER A 105 0.05 3.10 -7.71
CA SER A 105 1.01 2.06 -8.10
C SER A 105 2.20 2.64 -8.89
N LEU A 106 1.96 3.62 -9.77
CA LEU A 106 3.02 4.27 -10.53
C LEU A 106 3.91 5.13 -9.63
N THR A 107 3.31 5.92 -8.74
CA THR A 107 4.03 6.76 -7.79
C THR A 107 4.89 5.92 -6.86
N GLU A 108 4.36 4.82 -6.34
CA GLU A 108 5.12 3.88 -5.50
C GLU A 108 6.26 3.20 -6.29
N TRP A 109 6.00 2.78 -7.53
CA TRP A 109 7.06 2.20 -8.36
C TRP A 109 8.19 3.20 -8.60
N ILE A 110 7.87 4.43 -9.01
CA ILE A 110 8.87 5.46 -9.27
C ILE A 110 9.64 5.82 -7.99
N SER A 111 8.96 5.98 -6.85
CA SER A 111 9.61 6.35 -5.59
C SER A 111 10.62 5.29 -5.15
N ARG A 112 10.29 4.00 -5.26
CA ARG A 112 11.21 2.91 -4.93
C ARG A 112 12.42 2.87 -5.86
N PHE A 113 12.23 3.08 -7.17
CA PHE A 113 13.35 3.18 -8.11
C PHE A 113 14.26 4.37 -7.83
N MET A 114 13.69 5.53 -7.53
CA MET A 114 14.46 6.72 -7.16
C MET A 114 15.23 6.50 -5.86
N TYR A 115 14.62 5.86 -4.86
CA TYR A 115 15.28 5.54 -3.61
C TYR A 115 16.42 4.54 -3.79
N ILE A 116 16.24 3.51 -4.61
CA ILE A 116 17.33 2.56 -4.96
C ILE A 116 18.49 3.33 -5.60
N GLY A 117 18.20 4.18 -6.59
CA GLY A 117 19.22 4.99 -7.26
C GLY A 117 19.96 5.93 -6.29
N SER A 118 19.22 6.59 -5.39
CA SER A 118 19.79 7.42 -4.34
C SER A 118 20.67 6.60 -3.38
N SER A 119 20.21 5.43 -2.94
CA SER A 119 20.96 4.53 -2.06
C SER A 119 22.29 4.07 -2.69
N MET A 120 22.26 3.71 -3.98
CA MET A 120 23.48 3.36 -4.73
C MET A 120 24.43 4.55 -4.86
N ALA A 121 23.91 5.75 -5.12
CA ALA A 121 24.73 6.96 -5.20
C ALA A 121 25.35 7.32 -3.84
N THR A 122 24.61 7.18 -2.73
CA THR A 122 25.15 7.46 -1.39
C THR A 122 26.22 6.45 -0.97
N GLU A 123 26.07 5.16 -1.33
CA GLU A 123 27.12 4.16 -1.10
C GLU A 123 28.38 4.47 -1.90
N LEU A 124 28.23 4.92 -3.15
CA LEU A 124 29.38 5.36 -3.96
C LEU A 124 30.14 6.50 -3.29
N LEU A 125 29.41 7.46 -2.69
CA LEU A 125 30.03 8.55 -1.93
C LEU A 125 30.81 8.01 -0.73
N VAL A 126 30.21 7.13 0.07
CA VAL A 126 30.88 6.52 1.24
C VAL A 126 32.12 5.74 0.85
N THR A 127 32.07 4.99 -0.25
CA THR A 127 33.15 4.04 -0.61
C THR A 127 34.26 4.64 -1.46
N GLN A 128 34.01 5.76 -2.17
CA GLN A 128 34.96 6.33 -3.12
C GLN A 128 35.47 7.72 -2.77
N PHE A 129 34.81 8.45 -1.86
CA PHE A 129 35.20 9.80 -1.50
C PHE A 129 35.82 9.82 -0.09
N ASP A 130 36.80 10.70 0.10
CA ASP A 130 37.39 11.00 1.41
C ASP A 130 36.43 11.93 2.18
N LEU A 131 35.52 11.33 2.94
CA LEU A 131 34.48 12.04 3.70
C LEU A 131 35.01 12.70 4.98
N ASP A 132 36.18 12.29 5.44
CA ASP A 132 36.83 12.82 6.65
C ASP A 132 37.52 14.16 6.37
N ASN A 133 38.05 14.33 5.15
CA ASN A 133 38.85 15.49 4.75
C ASN A 133 38.22 16.26 3.57
N TRP A 134 36.91 16.54 3.62
CA TRP A 134 36.22 17.07 2.44
C TRP A 134 36.56 18.54 2.15
N ALA A 135 36.51 19.42 3.16
CA ALA A 135 36.89 20.83 3.02
C ALA A 135 38.21 21.16 3.72
N TYR A 136 38.45 20.58 4.89
CA TYR A 136 39.66 20.69 5.68
C TYR A 136 40.03 19.33 6.30
N PRO A 137 41.26 19.15 6.79
CA PRO A 137 41.63 17.92 7.49
C PRO A 137 40.75 17.67 8.72
N ASP A 138 40.28 16.42 8.87
CA ASP A 138 39.46 15.92 9.99
C ASP A 138 38.19 16.75 10.27
N ASP A 139 37.52 17.25 9.22
CA ASP A 139 36.36 18.14 9.37
C ASP A 139 35.01 17.40 9.47
N GLY A 140 34.94 16.16 8.97
CA GLY A 140 33.74 15.34 8.89
C GLY A 140 32.58 15.98 8.13
N VAL A 141 32.85 17.00 7.29
CA VAL A 141 31.83 17.71 6.51
C VAL A 141 31.20 16.78 5.47
N GLY A 142 31.97 15.80 4.99
CA GLY A 142 31.54 14.65 4.18
C GLY A 142 30.34 13.94 4.78
N TRP A 143 30.57 13.35 5.94
CA TRP A 143 29.59 12.59 6.69
C TRP A 143 28.32 13.39 7.00
N ARG A 144 28.48 14.63 7.47
CA ARG A 144 27.32 15.48 7.82
C ARG A 144 26.46 15.81 6.60
N THR A 145 27.10 16.15 5.48
CA THR A 145 26.39 16.49 4.23
C THR A 145 25.68 15.25 3.66
N LEU A 146 26.34 14.09 3.71
CA LEU A 146 25.74 12.81 3.34
C LEU A 146 24.50 12.50 4.18
N GLU A 147 24.55 12.70 5.49
CA GLU A 147 23.42 12.45 6.39
C GLU A 147 22.25 13.42 6.16
N VAL A 148 22.54 14.70 5.87
CA VAL A 148 21.51 15.67 5.50
C VAL A 148 20.82 15.27 4.19
N ILE A 149 21.58 14.86 3.16
CA ILE A 149 21.04 14.38 1.89
C ILE A 149 20.17 13.14 2.10
N HIS A 150 20.63 12.19 2.92
CA HIS A 150 19.86 11.00 3.26
C HIS A 150 18.57 11.34 4.00
N THR A 151 18.63 12.22 5.00
CA THR A 151 17.46 12.69 5.76
C THR A 151 16.41 13.30 4.84
N VAL A 152 16.83 14.19 3.93
CA VAL A 152 15.93 14.80 2.94
C VAL A 152 15.32 13.74 2.01
N THR A 153 16.14 12.81 1.52
CA THR A 153 15.67 11.74 0.63
C THR A 153 14.65 10.82 1.31
N THR A 154 14.95 10.37 2.53
CA THR A 154 14.06 9.53 3.32
C THR A 154 12.76 10.26 3.67
N GLY A 155 12.83 11.56 3.97
CA GLY A 155 11.64 12.40 4.18
C GLY A 155 10.76 12.52 2.93
N LEU A 156 11.35 12.68 1.75
CA LEU A 156 10.61 12.69 0.49
C LEU A 156 9.92 11.34 0.19
N VAL A 157 10.60 10.23 0.47
CA VAL A 157 9.99 8.89 0.32
C VAL A 157 8.87 8.67 1.32
N ALA A 158 9.06 9.05 2.59
CA ALA A 158 8.01 8.96 3.61
C ALA A 158 6.76 9.76 3.21
N PHE A 159 6.94 10.92 2.57
CA PHE A 159 5.83 11.72 2.07
C PHE A 159 5.09 11.04 0.89
N VAL A 160 5.82 10.35 0.01
CA VAL A 160 5.21 9.52 -1.03
C VAL A 160 4.45 8.33 -0.42
N ASP A 161 5.02 7.66 0.59
CA ASP A 161 4.36 6.58 1.32
C ASP A 161 3.06 7.08 1.98
N ALA A 162 3.04 8.31 2.52
CA ALA A 162 1.81 8.94 3.01
C ALA A 162 0.73 9.07 1.92
N PHE A 163 1.11 9.46 0.70
CA PHE A 163 0.18 9.52 -0.43
C PHE A 163 -0.37 8.15 -0.83
N GLU A 164 0.43 7.10 -0.72
CA GLU A 164 -0.01 5.72 -0.94
C GLU A 164 -1.15 5.35 0.02
N TRP A 165 -0.99 5.68 1.31
CA TRP A 165 -1.97 5.35 2.34
C TRP A 165 -3.31 6.05 2.13
N ILE A 166 -3.29 7.34 1.79
CA ILE A 166 -4.51 8.08 1.51
C ILE A 166 -5.16 7.60 0.20
N ALA A 167 -4.38 7.20 -0.80
CA ALA A 167 -4.90 6.59 -2.02
C ALA A 167 -5.59 5.24 -1.71
N LEU A 168 -4.96 4.39 -0.90
CA LEU A 168 -5.53 3.10 -0.47
C LEU A 168 -6.84 3.29 0.30
N PHE A 169 -6.91 4.29 1.20
CA PHE A 169 -8.14 4.68 1.87
C PHE A 169 -9.27 4.98 0.87
N PHE A 170 -9.04 5.87 -0.09
CA PHE A 170 -10.08 6.24 -1.06
C PHE A 170 -10.46 5.06 -1.98
N ILE A 171 -9.48 4.27 -2.44
CA ILE A 171 -9.72 3.07 -3.25
C ILE A 171 -10.68 2.12 -2.53
N LEU A 172 -10.36 1.73 -1.30
CA LEU A 172 -11.15 0.76 -0.54
C LEU A 172 -12.50 1.34 -0.08
N MET A 173 -12.56 2.63 0.24
CA MET A 173 -13.81 3.33 0.54
C MET A 173 -14.76 3.33 -0.67
N PHE A 174 -14.26 3.63 -1.87
CA PHE A 174 -15.06 3.61 -3.10
C PHE A 174 -15.49 2.19 -3.47
N VAL A 175 -14.62 1.20 -3.27
CA VAL A 175 -14.98 -0.22 -3.41
C VAL A 175 -16.12 -0.56 -2.45
N HIS A 176 -16.01 -0.15 -1.18
CA HIS A 176 -17.04 -0.40 -0.18
C HIS A 176 -18.41 0.17 -0.59
N ILE A 177 -18.44 1.44 -1.01
CA ILE A 177 -19.65 2.12 -1.47
C ILE A 177 -20.22 1.42 -2.71
N SER A 178 -19.35 1.06 -3.66
CA SER A 178 -19.74 0.40 -4.91
C SER A 178 -20.33 -0.99 -4.66
N VAL A 179 -19.70 -1.81 -3.83
CA VAL A 179 -20.18 -3.14 -3.45
C VAL A 179 -21.49 -3.04 -2.67
N ARG A 180 -21.63 -2.06 -1.77
CA ARG A 180 -22.91 -1.82 -1.07
C ARG A 180 -24.04 -1.54 -2.05
N ARG A 181 -23.81 -0.75 -3.10
CA ARG A 181 -24.79 -0.51 -4.18
C ARG A 181 -25.05 -1.77 -5.00
N TRP A 182 -24.04 -2.57 -5.30
CA TRP A 182 -24.19 -3.84 -6.01
C TRP A 182 -25.09 -4.82 -5.23
N ARG A 183 -24.87 -4.94 -3.91
CA ARG A 183 -25.58 -5.90 -3.05
C ARG A 183 -27.06 -5.63 -2.88
N VAL A 184 -27.54 -4.42 -3.21
CA VAL A 184 -28.99 -4.14 -3.31
C VAL A 184 -29.64 -4.98 -4.41
N TYR A 185 -28.91 -5.24 -5.50
CA TYR A 185 -29.39 -6.05 -6.62
C TYR A 185 -29.00 -7.52 -6.48
N ASP A 186 -27.83 -7.79 -5.90
CA ASP A 186 -27.30 -9.15 -5.83
C ASP A 186 -26.39 -9.37 -4.61
N ILE A 187 -26.92 -10.12 -3.64
CA ILE A 187 -26.26 -10.41 -2.37
C ILE A 187 -25.23 -11.54 -2.50
N SER A 188 -25.34 -12.38 -3.54
CA SER A 188 -24.58 -13.64 -3.67
C SER A 188 -23.15 -13.49 -4.17
N THR A 189 -22.85 -12.41 -4.90
CA THR A 189 -21.56 -12.27 -5.61
C THR A 189 -20.42 -11.78 -4.71
N PHE A 190 -20.68 -10.76 -3.88
CA PHE A 190 -19.68 -10.18 -2.98
C PHE A 190 -20.13 -10.31 -1.53
N GLY A 191 -19.28 -10.93 -0.71
CA GLY A 191 -19.55 -11.18 0.70
C GLY A 191 -19.60 -9.90 1.54
N ALA A 192 -20.55 -9.83 2.48
CA ALA A 192 -20.65 -8.70 3.43
C ALA A 192 -19.38 -8.52 4.26
N CYS A 193 -18.87 -9.63 4.81
CA CYS A 193 -17.71 -9.65 5.69
C CYS A 193 -16.46 -9.14 4.96
N TRP A 194 -16.21 -9.62 3.73
CA TRP A 194 -15.12 -9.12 2.88
C TRP A 194 -15.21 -7.62 2.62
N ASN A 195 -16.41 -7.11 2.33
CA ASN A 195 -16.62 -5.69 2.08
C ASN A 195 -16.43 -4.82 3.34
N VAL A 196 -16.78 -5.35 4.52
CA VAL A 196 -16.56 -4.67 5.81
C VAL A 196 -15.09 -4.72 6.20
N LEU A 197 -14.39 -5.83 5.95
CA LEU A 197 -12.94 -5.93 6.13
C LEU A 197 -12.22 -4.88 5.27
N GLY A 198 -12.63 -4.69 4.01
CA GLY A 198 -12.07 -3.64 3.15
C GLY A 198 -12.29 -2.23 3.71
N LEU A 199 -13.47 -1.95 4.29
CA LEU A 199 -13.73 -0.68 4.98
C LEU A 199 -12.82 -0.52 6.21
N PHE A 200 -12.65 -1.58 7.00
CA PHE A 200 -11.76 -1.54 8.16
C PHE A 200 -10.31 -1.25 7.76
N ILE A 201 -9.78 -1.93 6.74
CA ILE A 201 -8.46 -1.66 6.13
C ILE A 201 -8.36 -0.21 5.65
N SER A 202 -9.43 0.32 5.03
CA SER A 202 -9.45 1.72 4.59
C SER A 202 -9.27 2.69 5.76
N LEU A 203 -9.99 2.48 6.87
CA LEU A 203 -9.91 3.34 8.04
C LEU A 203 -8.54 3.26 8.71
N LEU A 204 -7.94 2.06 8.77
CA LEU A 204 -6.56 1.91 9.22
C LEU A 204 -5.57 2.65 8.32
N SER A 205 -5.77 2.61 7.00
CA SER A 205 -4.91 3.34 6.04
C SER A 205 -5.01 4.86 6.24
N LEU A 206 -6.17 5.38 6.66
CA LEU A 206 -6.29 6.79 7.04
C LEU A 206 -5.53 7.11 8.33
N CYS A 207 -5.53 6.20 9.31
CA CYS A 207 -4.70 6.34 10.51
C CYS A 207 -3.20 6.30 10.18
N ASP A 208 -2.78 5.39 9.29
CA ASP A 208 -1.40 5.28 8.82
C ASP A 208 -0.96 6.58 8.12
N PHE A 209 -1.80 7.15 7.26
CA PHE A 209 -1.55 8.46 6.66
C PHE A 209 -1.30 9.56 7.70
N VAL A 210 -2.19 9.67 8.70
CA VAL A 210 -2.05 10.68 9.77
C VAL A 210 -0.77 10.44 10.57
N ALA A 211 -0.47 9.19 10.91
CA ALA A 211 0.74 8.83 11.64
C ALA A 211 2.02 9.20 10.85
N GLU A 212 2.05 8.97 9.54
CA GLU A 212 3.17 9.36 8.68
C GLU A 212 3.38 10.87 8.62
N ILE A 213 2.31 11.65 8.46
CA ILE A 213 2.41 13.12 8.47
C ILE A 213 2.91 13.64 9.83
N LEU A 214 2.42 13.07 10.94
CA LEU A 214 2.87 13.44 12.28
C LEU A 214 4.32 13.01 12.54
N ARG A 215 4.75 11.86 12.02
CA ARG A 215 6.13 11.37 12.12
C ARG A 215 7.12 12.35 11.50
N VAL A 216 6.78 12.93 10.35
CA VAL A 216 7.61 13.94 9.67
C VAL A 216 7.66 15.26 10.45
N SER A 217 6.58 15.63 11.15
CA SER A 217 6.48 16.91 11.88
C SER A 217 7.16 16.89 13.26
N ASP A 218 6.90 15.86 14.07
CA ASP A 218 7.31 15.86 15.48
C ASP A 218 8.64 15.12 15.71
N GLY A 219 9.10 14.29 14.77
CA GLY A 219 10.28 13.43 14.95
C GLY A 219 10.18 12.44 16.12
N SER A 220 9.02 12.37 16.77
CA SER A 220 8.78 11.56 17.97
C SER A 220 8.68 10.08 17.60
N MET A 221 9.45 9.25 18.31
CA MET A 221 9.43 7.79 18.16
C MET A 221 8.08 7.15 18.49
N VAL A 222 7.20 7.85 19.21
CA VAL A 222 5.86 7.33 19.54
C VAL A 222 5.03 7.10 18.28
N TYR A 223 5.08 8.03 17.32
CA TYR A 223 4.34 7.88 16.07
C TYR A 223 4.97 6.83 15.15
N ALA A 224 6.29 6.63 15.24
CA ALA A 224 6.98 5.56 14.52
C ALA A 224 6.55 4.17 15.03
N ASP A 225 6.44 3.99 16.35
CA ASP A 225 5.96 2.74 16.94
C ASP A 225 4.50 2.45 16.60
N ILE A 226 3.64 3.47 16.64
CA ILE A 226 2.24 3.38 16.23
C ILE A 226 2.15 2.98 14.76
N ALA A 227 2.83 3.71 13.87
CA ALA A 227 2.85 3.43 12.44
C ALA A 227 3.36 2.01 12.16
N PHE A 228 4.41 1.57 12.85
CA PHE A 228 4.97 0.23 12.70
C PHE A 228 3.94 -0.87 12.97
N TRP A 229 3.21 -0.79 14.09
CA TRP A 229 2.24 -1.83 14.45
C TRP A 229 0.99 -1.81 13.56
N TYR A 230 0.43 -0.62 13.27
CA TYR A 230 -0.75 -0.51 12.42
C TYR A 230 -0.45 -0.89 10.98
N SER A 231 0.60 -0.31 10.39
CA SER A 231 1.06 -0.64 9.04
C SER A 231 1.43 -2.11 8.92
N GLY A 232 2.15 -2.65 9.91
CA GLY A 232 2.53 -4.06 9.97
C GLY A 232 1.30 -4.98 9.96
N ALA A 233 0.33 -4.79 10.85
CA ALA A 233 -0.89 -5.60 10.86
C ALA A 233 -1.71 -5.44 9.57
N ASN A 234 -1.82 -4.21 9.07
CA ASN A 234 -2.60 -3.89 7.89
C ASN A 234 -2.02 -4.53 6.62
N ARG A 235 -0.72 -4.33 6.36
CA ARG A 235 -0.03 -4.82 5.16
C ARG A 235 0.40 -6.27 5.22
N LEU A 236 0.80 -6.78 6.39
CA LEU A 236 1.25 -8.18 6.52
C LEU A 236 0.08 -9.16 6.53
N VAL A 237 -1.05 -8.80 7.17
CA VAL A 237 -2.13 -9.76 7.42
C VAL A 237 -3.42 -9.35 6.73
N LEU A 238 -3.94 -8.16 7.03
CA LEU A 238 -5.30 -7.79 6.61
C LEU A 238 -5.41 -7.67 5.08
N MET A 239 -4.48 -6.96 4.44
CA MET A 239 -4.51 -6.76 2.99
C MET A 239 -4.31 -8.06 2.21
N PRO A 240 -3.29 -8.91 2.51
CA PRO A 240 -3.14 -10.20 1.84
C PRO A 240 -4.38 -11.08 2.00
N VAL A 241 -4.95 -11.19 3.20
CA VAL A 241 -6.20 -11.96 3.41
C VAL A 241 -7.35 -11.38 2.59
N TRP A 242 -7.51 -10.06 2.58
CA TRP A 242 -8.55 -9.39 1.79
C TRP A 242 -8.40 -9.65 0.27
N LEU A 243 -7.16 -9.66 -0.24
CA LEU A 243 -6.86 -10.01 -1.63
C LEU A 243 -7.14 -11.48 -1.96
N LEU A 244 -6.76 -12.40 -1.08
CA LEU A 244 -7.05 -13.83 -1.30
C LEU A 244 -8.55 -14.07 -1.38
N MET A 245 -9.33 -13.42 -0.50
CA MET A 245 -10.79 -13.44 -0.55
C MET A 245 -11.35 -12.81 -1.83
N LEU A 246 -10.79 -11.69 -2.30
CA LEU A 246 -11.16 -11.08 -3.58
C LEU A 246 -10.86 -12.04 -4.74
N GLY A 247 -9.69 -12.69 -4.74
CA GLY A 247 -9.29 -13.63 -5.78
C GLY A 247 -10.23 -14.84 -5.91
N CYS A 248 -10.93 -15.22 -4.85
CA CYS A 248 -11.98 -16.23 -4.89
C CYS A 248 -13.31 -15.70 -5.45
N GLN A 249 -13.68 -14.46 -5.13
CA GLN A 249 -14.96 -13.84 -5.52
C GLN A 249 -14.96 -13.28 -6.95
N LEU A 250 -13.82 -12.75 -7.39
CA LEU A 250 -13.70 -11.98 -8.63
C LEU A 250 -14.03 -12.79 -9.91
N PRO A 251 -13.60 -14.06 -10.07
CA PRO A 251 -13.96 -14.85 -11.25
C PRO A 251 -15.47 -15.12 -11.34
N ALA A 252 -16.11 -15.42 -10.22
CA ALA A 252 -17.56 -15.64 -10.16
C ALA A 252 -18.34 -14.35 -10.49
N ALA A 253 -17.88 -13.22 -9.94
CA ALA A 253 -18.45 -11.90 -10.23
C ALA A 253 -18.31 -11.52 -11.71
N ALA A 254 -17.15 -11.81 -12.31
CA ALA A 254 -16.88 -11.57 -13.72
C ALA A 254 -17.84 -12.38 -14.60
N ALA A 255 -17.97 -13.69 -14.35
CA ALA A 255 -18.87 -14.59 -15.10
C ALA A 255 -20.32 -14.08 -15.08
N LYS A 256 -20.84 -13.75 -13.89
CA LYS A 256 -22.21 -13.22 -13.73
C LYS A 256 -22.44 -11.88 -14.42
N SER A 257 -21.42 -11.02 -14.43
CA SER A 257 -21.43 -9.76 -15.18
C SER A 257 -21.52 -10.02 -16.70
N MET A 258 -20.89 -11.09 -17.20
CA MET A 258 -21.00 -11.49 -18.61
C MET A 258 -22.42 -11.97 -18.96
N GLU A 259 -23.00 -12.84 -18.15
CA GLU A 259 -24.37 -13.34 -18.34
C GLU A 259 -25.38 -12.19 -18.37
N THR A 260 -25.28 -11.27 -17.40
CA THR A 260 -26.16 -10.10 -17.32
C THR A 260 -26.04 -9.22 -18.57
N ALA A 261 -24.82 -9.05 -19.11
CA ALA A 261 -24.60 -8.27 -20.31
C ALA A 261 -25.17 -8.97 -21.56
N GLN A 262 -25.04 -10.29 -21.67
CA GLN A 262 -25.63 -11.09 -22.76
C GLN A 262 -27.16 -11.00 -22.74
N HIS A 263 -27.79 -11.15 -21.56
CA HIS A 263 -29.25 -11.01 -21.44
C HIS A 263 -29.76 -9.63 -21.86
N ARG A 264 -29.01 -8.56 -21.56
CA ARG A 264 -29.35 -7.19 -22.02
C ARG A 264 -29.22 -7.05 -23.53
N ALA A 265 -28.20 -7.65 -24.15
CA ALA A 265 -27.95 -7.55 -25.59
C ALA A 265 -29.02 -8.25 -26.44
N VAL A 266 -29.61 -9.34 -25.92
CA VAL A 266 -30.64 -10.12 -26.63
C VAL A 266 -32.04 -9.46 -26.59
N GLY A 267 -32.20 -8.34 -25.86
CA GLY A 267 -33.45 -7.57 -25.87
C GLY A 267 -34.64 -8.28 -25.23
N GLY A 268 -34.41 -9.36 -24.47
CA GLY A 268 -35.47 -10.03 -23.73
C GLY A 268 -36.06 -9.05 -22.71
N PRO A 269 -37.40 -8.86 -22.66
CA PRO A 269 -38.00 -8.11 -21.57
C PRO A 269 -37.51 -8.75 -20.27
N LEU A 270 -36.96 -7.91 -19.38
CA LEU A 270 -36.65 -8.35 -18.03
C LEU A 270 -37.94 -8.93 -17.49
N VAL A 271 -38.01 -10.26 -17.38
CA VAL A 271 -38.96 -10.90 -16.48
C VAL A 271 -38.51 -10.41 -15.12
N GLU A 272 -39.07 -9.26 -14.74
CA GLU A 272 -38.91 -8.65 -13.44
C GLU A 272 -39.52 -9.68 -12.50
N ASN A 273 -38.69 -10.64 -12.08
CA ASN A 273 -39.02 -11.56 -11.02
C ASN A 273 -38.94 -10.72 -9.73
N ARG A 274 -39.85 -9.73 -9.63
CA ARG A 274 -40.33 -9.21 -8.37
C ARG A 274 -40.87 -10.46 -7.70
N GLY A 275 -40.02 -11.06 -6.87
CA GLY A 275 -40.50 -11.99 -5.86
C GLY A 275 -41.66 -11.27 -5.21
N THR A 276 -42.85 -11.72 -5.55
CA THR A 276 -44.06 -11.44 -4.83
C THR A 276 -43.74 -11.89 -3.42
N LEU A 277 -43.33 -10.93 -2.59
CA LEU A 277 -43.48 -11.01 -1.16
C LEU A 277 -44.98 -11.24 -0.98
N ALA A 278 -45.35 -12.51 -0.90
CA ALA A 278 -46.69 -12.90 -0.52
C ALA A 278 -46.96 -12.15 0.79
N PRO A 279 -48.05 -11.36 0.87
CA PRO A 279 -48.45 -10.82 2.15
C PRO A 279 -48.75 -12.03 3.03
N THR A 280 -47.94 -12.23 4.07
CA THR A 280 -48.25 -13.13 5.16
C THR A 280 -49.52 -12.58 5.81
N SER A 281 -50.66 -12.99 5.28
CA SER A 281 -51.96 -12.81 5.91
C SER A 281 -51.93 -13.57 7.22
N GLN A 282 -52.01 -12.79 8.30
CA GLN A 282 -52.62 -13.11 9.57
C GLN A 282 -53.24 -14.50 9.67
N LEU A 283 -52.77 -15.29 10.64
CA LEU A 283 -53.63 -16.19 11.40
C LEU A 283 -53.16 -16.19 12.86
N THR A 284 -54.08 -15.66 13.69
CA THR A 284 -54.23 -15.75 15.16
C THR A 284 -53.17 -15.14 16.06
#